data_AF-A0A9P1ES18-F1
#
_entry.id   AF-A0A9P1ES18-F1
#
_cell.length_a   1.000
_cell.length_b   1.000
_cell.length_c   1.000
_cell.angle_alpha   90.00
_cell.angle_beta   90.00
_cell.angle_gamma   90.00
#
_symmetry.space_group_name_H-M   'P 1'
#
loop_
_entity.id
_entity.type
_entity.pdbx_description
1 polymer ?
#
loop_
_entity_poly.entity_id
_entity_poly.type
_entity_poly.pdbx_seq_one_letter_code
_entity_poly.pdbx_strand_id
1 'polypeptide(L)'
;MITHREVVSQRVSVALRERAAQFGLLLDDISITHLNFGREFTEAVEMKQVAQQEAEKAKYLVEKAEQMKIAAVTTAEGDAQAAKLLSKAFASVGDGLIELRKIEAAEEIAERMAKNKNVTYLPGNQQTLLNLQ
;
A
#
# COMPACT_ATOMS: atom_id res chain seq x y z
N MET A 1 1.68 10.66 26.93
CA MET A 1 1.62 11.53 28.14
C MET A 1 2.22 10.85 29.39
N ILE A 2 3.45 10.36 29.28
CA ILE A 2 4.24 9.86 30.43
C ILE A 2 5.48 10.74 30.62
N THR A 3 5.92 11.43 29.54
CA THR A 3 7.17 12.19 29.48
C THR A 3 7.15 13.51 30.25
N HIS A 4 5.98 14.10 30.50
CA HIS A 4 5.88 15.41 31.17
C HIS A 4 5.47 15.32 32.65
N ARG A 5 5.14 14.12 33.15
CA ARG A 5 4.70 13.95 34.55
C ARG A 5 5.81 14.36 35.53
N GLU A 6 7.06 14.10 35.18
CA GLU A 6 8.24 14.43 35.98
C GLU A 6 8.43 15.95 36.13
N VAL A 7 8.32 16.70 35.03
CA VAL A 7 8.43 18.17 35.01
C VAL A 7 7.31 18.83 35.82
N VAL A 8 6.08 18.34 35.66
CA VAL A 8 4.93 18.84 36.43
C VAL A 8 5.09 18.52 37.91
N SER A 9 5.53 17.31 38.25
CA SER A 9 5.76 16.90 39.64
C SER A 9 6.85 17.73 40.32
N GLN A 10 7.95 18.01 39.62
CA GLN A 10 9.03 18.85 40.15
C GLN A 10 8.55 20.28 40.42
N ARG A 11 7.80 20.89 39.49
CA ARG A 11 7.25 22.25 39.68
C ARG A 11 6.31 22.33 40.88
N VAL A 12 5.43 21.34 41.05
CA VAL A 12 4.51 21.29 42.19
C VAL A 12 5.27 21.11 43.50
N SER A 13 6.31 20.27 43.52
CA SER A 13 7.15 20.06 44.70
C SER A 13 7.86 21.34 45.15
N VAL A 14 8.44 22.10 44.22
CA VAL A 14 9.10 23.38 44.53
C VAL A 14 8.10 24.39 45.10
N ALA A 15 6.94 24.56 44.46
CA ALA A 15 5.92 25.50 44.92
C ALA A 15 5.37 25.16 46.32
N LEU A 16 5.23 23.86 46.64
CA LEU A 16 4.80 23.42 47.97
C LEU A 16 5.90 23.59 49.02
N ARG A 17 7.18 23.32 48.69
CA ARG A 17 8.31 23.57 49.59
C ARG A 17 8.43 25.05 49.95
N GLU A 18 8.34 25.95 48.96
CA GLU A 18 8.38 27.40 49.20
C GLU A 18 7.23 27.86 50.10
N ARG A 19 6.03 27.34 49.88
CA ARG A 19 4.85 27.71 50.68
C ARG A 19 4.92 27.16 52.10
N ALA A 20 5.41 25.94 52.28
CA ALA A 20 5.59 25.34 53.60
C ALA A 20 6.69 26.03 54.42
N ALA A 21 7.75 26.51 53.76
CA ALA A 21 8.81 27.29 54.40
C ALA A 21 8.28 28.59 55.02
N GLN A 22 7.26 29.23 54.42
CA GLN A 22 6.59 30.41 55.01
C GLN A 22 5.88 30.10 56.34
N PHE A 23 5.51 28.84 56.57
CA PHE A 23 4.91 28.37 57.82
C PHE A 23 5.92 27.68 58.75
N GLY A 24 7.23 27.70 58.43
CA GLY A 24 8.27 27.05 59.21
C GLY A 24 8.27 25.51 59.11
N LEU A 25 7.60 24.94 58.09
CA LEU A 25 7.53 23.51 57.86
C LEU A 25 8.56 23.07 56.81
N LEU A 26 9.33 22.03 57.13
CA LEU A 26 10.33 21.44 56.23
C LEU A 26 9.74 20.20 55.55
N LEU A 27 9.65 20.21 54.22
CA LEU A 27 9.12 19.13 53.38
C LEU A 27 10.26 18.39 52.66
N ASP A 28 10.51 17.14 53.05
CA ASP A 28 11.62 16.33 52.54
C ASP A 28 11.29 15.59 51.24
N ASP A 29 10.14 14.92 51.15
CA ASP A 29 9.67 14.28 49.90
C ASP A 29 8.14 14.35 49.75
N ILE A 30 7.68 14.55 48.51
CA ILE A 30 6.26 14.70 48.18
C ILE A 30 5.90 13.68 47.11
N SER A 31 4.99 12.75 47.43
CA SER A 31 4.45 11.78 46.49
C SER A 31 3.06 12.20 46.01
N ILE A 32 2.89 12.32 44.69
CA ILE A 32 1.60 12.63 44.07
C ILE A 32 0.93 11.33 43.64
N THR A 33 -0.07 10.89 44.39
CA THR A 33 -0.77 9.61 44.15
C THR A 33 -1.80 9.70 43.03
N HIS A 34 -2.65 10.74 43.01
CA HIS A 34 -3.70 10.90 42.00
C HIS A 34 -3.75 12.32 41.46
N LEU A 35 -3.52 12.47 40.16
CA LEU A 35 -3.72 13.70 39.39
C LEU A 35 -4.94 13.49 38.51
N ASN A 36 -6.02 14.23 38.78
CA ASN A 36 -7.19 14.23 37.90
C ASN A 36 -7.16 15.52 37.09
N PHE A 37 -7.03 15.40 35.77
CA PHE A 37 -7.13 16.55 34.88
C PHE A 37 -8.61 16.88 34.63
N GLY A 38 -8.91 18.16 34.47
CA GLY A 38 -10.26 18.59 34.08
C GLY A 38 -10.66 17.98 32.74
N ARG A 39 -11.96 17.73 32.55
CA ARG A 39 -12.51 17.10 31.34
C ARG A 39 -12.10 17.84 30.06
N GLU A 40 -12.16 19.17 30.08
CA GLU A 40 -11.78 20.05 28.96
C GLU A 40 -10.29 19.95 28.60
N PHE A 41 -9.41 19.77 29.60
CA PHE A 41 -7.98 19.61 29.36
C PHE A 41 -7.66 18.26 28.71
N THR A 42 -8.31 17.19 29.18
CA THR A 42 -8.17 15.86 28.58
C THR A 42 -8.63 15.86 27.13
N GLU A 43 -9.78 16.49 26.85
CA GLU A 43 -10.34 16.60 25.51
C GLU A 43 -9.44 17.41 24.56
N ALA A 44 -8.92 18.56 25.02
CA ALA A 44 -8.00 19.37 24.23
C ALA A 44 -6.68 18.63 23.91
N VAL A 45 -6.17 17.85 24.85
CA VAL A 45 -4.97 17.03 24.66
C VAL A 45 -5.23 15.87 23.70
N GLU A 46 -6.38 15.22 23.82
CA GLU A 46 -6.79 14.14 22.92
C GLU A 46 -6.97 14.66 21.49
N MET A 47 -7.66 15.78 21.30
CA MET A 47 -7.79 16.44 20.00
C MET A 47 -6.42 16.78 19.40
N LYS A 48 -5.49 17.30 20.20
CA LYS A 48 -4.13 17.61 19.72
C LYS A 48 -3.38 16.35 19.28
N GLN A 49 -3.54 15.24 20.01
CA GLN A 49 -2.92 13.96 19.64
C GLN A 49 -3.52 13.41 18.36
N VAL A 50 -4.85 13.45 18.21
CA VAL A 50 -5.54 13.02 16.99
C VAL A 50 -5.08 13.85 15.80
N ALA A 51 -5.06 15.18 15.92
CA ALA A 51 -4.60 16.06 14.85
C ALA A 51 -3.13 15.78 14.45
N GLN A 52 -2.26 15.49 15.42
CA GLN A 52 -0.86 15.15 15.15
C GLN A 52 -0.73 13.80 14.43
N GLN A 53 -1.48 12.79 14.87
CA GLN A 53 -1.51 11.48 14.21
C GLN A 53 -2.10 11.57 12.80
N GLU A 54 -3.15 12.35 12.60
CA GLU A 54 -3.75 12.58 11.28
C GLU A 54 -2.76 13.28 10.33
N ALA A 55 -2.01 14.28 10.83
CA ALA A 55 -0.99 14.95 10.04
C ALA A 55 0.16 13.99 9.64
N GLU A 56 0.63 13.14 10.56
CA GLU A 56 1.62 12.11 10.25
C GLU A 56 1.09 11.09 9.24
N LYS A 57 -0.15 10.65 9.40
CA LYS A 57 -0.81 9.72 8.47
C LYS A 57 -0.99 10.32 7.08
N ALA A 58 -1.36 11.60 6.99
CA ALA A 58 -1.49 12.31 5.73
C ALA A 58 -0.14 12.40 5.00
N LYS A 59 0.94 12.74 5.72
CA LYS A 59 2.30 12.74 5.15
C LYS A 59 2.68 11.37 4.61
N TYR A 60 2.44 10.32 5.39
CA TYR A 60 2.73 8.94 4.96
C TYR A 60 1.94 8.53 3.72
N LEU A 61 0.68 8.95 3.61
CA LEU A 61 -0.16 8.64 2.44
C LEU A 61 0.38 9.33 1.18
N VAL A 62 0.79 10.60 1.29
CA VAL A 62 1.40 11.35 0.18
C VAL A 62 2.69 10.69 -0.27
N GLU A 63 3.58 10.35 0.68
CA GLU A 63 4.84 9.68 0.38
C GLU A 63 4.63 8.32 -0.28
N LYS A 64 3.66 7.53 0.22
CA LYS A 64 3.27 6.26 -0.40
C LYS A 64 2.77 6.44 -1.83
N ALA A 65 1.95 7.47 -2.08
CA ALA A 65 1.43 7.75 -3.42
C ALA A 65 2.56 8.15 -4.39
N GLU A 66 3.52 8.94 -3.91
CA GLU A 66 4.71 9.32 -4.69
C GLU A 66 5.58 8.11 -5.04
N GLN A 67 5.84 7.22 -4.07
CA GLN A 67 6.57 5.97 -4.30
C GLN A 67 5.85 5.05 -5.30
N MET A 68 4.52 4.92 -5.19
CA MET A 68 3.74 4.12 -6.17
C MET A 68 3.82 4.70 -7.57
N LYS A 69 3.81 6.04 -7.72
CA LYS A 69 4.00 6.70 -9.02
C LYS A 69 5.37 6.40 -9.61
N ILE A 70 6.44 6.51 -8.82
CA ILE A 70 7.81 6.21 -9.27
C ILE A 70 7.94 4.74 -9.67
N ALA A 71 7.37 3.82 -8.89
CA ALA A 71 7.36 2.40 -9.22
C ALA A 71 6.60 2.12 -10.53
N ALA A 72 5.44 2.75 -10.74
CA ALA A 72 4.67 2.58 -11.97
C ALA A 72 5.42 3.11 -13.21
N VAL A 73 6.08 4.27 -13.10
CA VAL A 73 6.90 4.83 -14.19
C VAL A 73 8.10 3.93 -14.47
N THR A 74 8.83 3.51 -13.45
CA THR A 74 10.00 2.62 -13.60
C THR A 74 9.63 1.30 -14.27
N THR A 75 8.50 0.69 -13.88
CA THR A 75 8.02 -0.55 -14.51
C THR A 75 7.65 -0.33 -15.96
N ALA A 76 6.91 0.75 -16.27
CA ALA A 76 6.54 1.07 -17.65
C ALA A 76 7.76 1.35 -18.53
N GLU A 77 8.79 2.03 -18.00
CA GLU A 77 10.06 2.25 -18.69
C GLU A 77 10.83 0.94 -18.92
N GLY A 78 10.86 0.06 -17.90
CA GLY A 78 11.45 -1.27 -17.99
C GLY A 78 10.80 -2.12 -19.08
N ASP A 79 9.47 -2.15 -19.12
CA ASP A 79 8.69 -2.86 -20.13
C ASP A 79 8.91 -2.28 -21.53
N ALA A 80 8.94 -0.95 -21.66
CA ALA A 80 9.19 -0.29 -22.94
C ALA A 80 10.60 -0.60 -23.48
N GLN A 81 11.61 -0.63 -22.60
CA GLN A 81 12.98 -1.01 -22.98
C GLN A 81 13.08 -2.49 -23.35
N ALA A 82 12.45 -3.38 -22.57
CA ALA A 82 12.39 -4.80 -22.86
C ALA A 82 11.71 -5.08 -24.21
N ALA A 83 10.56 -4.44 -24.47
CA ALA A 83 9.86 -4.52 -25.74
C ALA A 83 10.74 -4.05 -26.91
N LYS A 84 11.45 -2.92 -26.77
CA LYS A 84 12.39 -2.44 -27.81
C LYS A 84 13.52 -3.42 -28.09
N LEU A 85 14.09 -4.04 -27.04
CA LEU A 85 15.14 -5.04 -27.19
C LEU A 85 14.61 -6.30 -27.88
N LEU A 86 13.44 -6.78 -27.48
CA LEU A 86 12.75 -7.89 -28.12
C LEU A 86 12.44 -7.58 -29.59
N SER A 87 11.90 -6.41 -29.91
CA SER A 87 11.64 -6.01 -31.30
C SER A 87 12.92 -5.99 -32.15
N LYS A 88 14.04 -5.52 -31.60
CA LYS A 88 15.34 -5.57 -32.29
C LYS A 88 15.84 -7.00 -32.50
N ALA A 89 15.72 -7.84 -31.48
CA ALA A 89 16.08 -9.26 -31.56
C ALA A 89 15.20 -9.99 -32.59
N PHE A 90 13.89 -9.78 -32.56
CA PHE A 90 12.97 -10.32 -33.56
C PHE A 90 13.29 -9.80 -34.95
N ALA A 91 13.55 -8.51 -35.16
CA ALA A 91 13.95 -8.00 -36.48
C ALA A 91 15.21 -8.70 -37.04
N SER A 92 16.15 -9.10 -36.17
CA SER A 92 17.36 -9.81 -36.59
C SER A 92 17.16 -11.30 -36.92
N VAL A 93 16.09 -11.93 -36.42
CA VAL A 93 15.78 -13.37 -36.58
C VAL A 93 14.53 -13.60 -37.45
N GLY A 94 13.95 -12.52 -37.98
CA GLY A 94 12.50 -12.25 -37.93
C GLY A 94 11.53 -12.99 -38.83
N ASP A 95 11.96 -13.82 -39.76
CA ASP A 95 10.99 -14.47 -40.67
C ASP A 95 10.65 -15.89 -40.20
N GLY A 96 11.67 -16.75 -40.03
CA GLY A 96 11.46 -18.15 -39.66
C GLY A 96 10.84 -18.34 -38.26
N LEU A 97 11.11 -17.45 -37.31
CA LEU A 97 10.56 -17.57 -35.95
C LEU A 97 9.07 -17.18 -35.89
N ILE A 98 8.64 -16.21 -36.70
CA ILE A 98 7.23 -15.82 -36.78
C ILE A 98 6.43 -16.93 -37.47
N GLU A 99 6.97 -17.52 -38.53
CA GLU A 99 6.36 -18.68 -39.18
C GLU A 99 6.27 -19.88 -38.25
N LEU A 100 7.34 -20.21 -37.50
CA LEU A 100 7.32 -21.29 -36.50
C LEU A 100 6.25 -21.04 -35.44
N ARG A 101 6.17 -19.82 -34.89
CA ARG A 101 5.14 -19.45 -33.91
C ARG A 101 3.72 -19.51 -34.46
N LYS A 102 3.52 -19.18 -35.75
CA LYS A 102 2.21 -19.33 -36.42
C LYS A 102 1.83 -20.80 -36.52
N ILE A 103 2.78 -21.68 -36.83
CA ILE A 103 2.55 -23.13 -36.92
C ILE A 103 2.21 -23.69 -35.53
N GLU A 104 2.97 -23.35 -34.49
CA GLU A 104 2.71 -23.78 -33.11
C GLU A 104 1.33 -23.31 -32.60
N ALA A 105 0.96 -22.06 -32.86
CA ALA A 105 -0.35 -21.53 -32.50
C ALA A 105 -1.47 -22.24 -33.28
N ALA A 106 -1.27 -22.54 -34.56
CA ALA A 106 -2.22 -23.30 -35.36
C ALA A 106 -2.40 -24.74 -34.85
N GLU A 107 -1.31 -25.39 -34.43
CA GLU A 107 -1.32 -26.72 -33.81
C GLU A 107 -2.12 -26.71 -32.49
N GLU A 108 -1.86 -25.75 -31.61
CA GLU A 108 -2.58 -25.62 -30.34
C GLU A 108 -4.08 -25.36 -30.56
N ILE A 109 -4.42 -24.48 -31.51
CA ILE A 109 -5.83 -24.20 -31.86
C ILE A 109 -6.49 -25.47 -32.42
N ALA A 110 -5.82 -26.19 -33.32
CA ALA A 110 -6.34 -27.45 -33.88
C ALA A 110 -6.56 -28.50 -32.79
N GLU A 111 -5.64 -28.64 -31.84
CA GLU A 111 -5.78 -29.56 -30.71
C GLU A 111 -6.96 -29.19 -29.80
N ARG A 112 -7.10 -27.90 -29.47
CA ARG A 112 -8.24 -27.40 -28.69
C ARG A 112 -9.57 -27.59 -29.41
N MET A 113 -9.61 -27.39 -30.73
CA MET A 113 -10.82 -27.62 -31.54
C MET A 113 -11.16 -29.11 -31.66
N ALA A 114 -10.17 -29.98 -31.85
CA ALA A 114 -10.36 -31.43 -31.91
C ALA A 114 -10.92 -32.01 -30.60
N LYS A 115 -10.54 -31.44 -29.45
CA LYS A 115 -11.07 -31.84 -28.14
C LYS A 115 -12.46 -31.26 -27.83
N ASN A 116 -12.91 -30.25 -28.58
CA ASN A 116 -14.18 -29.58 -28.31
C ASN A 116 -15.35 -30.36 -28.92
N LYS A 117 -16.27 -30.83 -28.06
CA LYS A 117 -17.47 -31.59 -28.45
C LYS A 117 -18.47 -30.80 -29.33
N ASN A 118 -18.34 -29.47 -29.38
CA ASN A 118 -19.22 -28.58 -30.15
C ASN A 118 -18.68 -28.28 -31.56
N VAL A 119 -17.54 -28.87 -31.97
CA VAL A 119 -16.96 -28.70 -33.30
C VAL A 119 -17.12 -30.00 -34.08
N THR A 120 -17.96 -29.97 -35.12
CA THR A 120 -18.14 -31.07 -36.07
C THR A 120 -17.41 -30.74 -37.37
N TYR A 121 -16.43 -31.55 -37.76
CA TYR A 121 -15.74 -31.38 -39.04
C TYR A 121 -16.61 -31.93 -40.17
N LEU A 122 -17.12 -31.05 -41.04
CA LEU A 122 -17.86 -31.46 -42.23
C LEU A 122 -16.88 -31.81 -43.35
N PRO A 123 -16.90 -33.05 -43.91
CA PRO A 123 -16.13 -33.36 -45.09
C PRO A 123 -16.69 -32.61 -46.31
N GLY A 124 -15.83 -31.89 -47.02
CA GLY A 124 -16.19 -30.91 -48.07
C GLY A 124 -16.86 -31.45 -49.34
N ASN A 125 -17.32 -32.71 -49.34
CA ASN A 125 -17.94 -33.34 -50.52
C ASN A 125 -19.33 -33.95 -50.27
N GLN A 126 -19.98 -33.62 -49.15
CA GLN A 126 -21.35 -34.07 -48.88
C GLN A 126 -22.23 -32.88 -48.45
N GLN A 127 -23.19 -32.51 -49.30
CA GLN A 127 -24.24 -31.53 -48.99
C GLN A 127 -25.06 -32.07 -47.80
N THR A 128 -24.77 -31.57 -46.61
CA THR A 128 -25.55 -31.87 -45.41
C THR A 128 -26.46 -30.69 -45.12
N LEU A 129 -27.77 -30.92 -45.22
CA LEU A 129 -28.79 -29.95 -44.85
C LEU A 129 -28.81 -29.82 -43.32
N LEU A 130 -28.28 -28.71 -42.80
CA LEU A 130 -28.42 -28.35 -41.40
C LEU A 130 -29.87 -27.92 -41.13
N ASN A 131 -30.63 -28.80 -40.50
CA ASN A 131 -31.96 -28.49 -40.01
C ASN A 131 -31.82 -27.69 -38.70
N LEU A 132 -31.90 -26.36 -38.78
CA LEU A 132 -32.07 -25.50 -37.60
C LEU A 132 -33.55 -25.58 -37.17
N GLN A 133 -33.79 -26.06 -35.95
CA GLN A 133 -35.04 -25.78 -35.23
C GLN A 133 -34.94 -24.45 -34.49
#